data_AF-A0A9D0Z646-F1
#
_entry.id   AF-A0A9D0Z646-F1
#
_cell.length_a   1.000
_cell.length_b   1.000
_cell.length_c   1.000
_cell.angle_alpha   90.00
_cell.angle_beta   90.00
_cell.angle_gamma   90.00
#
_symmetry.space_group_name_H-M   'P 1'
#
loop_
_entity.id
_entity.type
_entity.pdbx_description
1 polymer ?
#
loop_
_entity_poly.entity_id
_entity_poly.type
_entity_poly.pdbx_seq_one_letter_code
_entity_poly.pdbx_strand_id
1 'polypeptide(L)'
;MTCIKCGKEIPDGELFCPSCSLNLPSAYSDTAEAPRVPAPAGRMQKPVPVKRTAPQMQGPQVQAPRRTGLSIALAIVSILLAASLGFLAWQYGNIFVERNRLRTRENAIVAQEKQIEDLEQQIKTLTTELTETEQMLAARNETIKDLQAQLSGSQSSQTQSEFDLSNAQAQLDQLTEENRQLLTMAEDLEAEIAALEESKASLETALDRAKSYEEKANFMDSYVVFVEDDGTGYYHTYSCINFTRNKFWAYSRKLAEANGYDPCPICGGRP
;
A
#
# COMPACT_ATOMS: atom_id res chain seq x y z
N MET A 1 9.99 17.67 -2.39
CA MET A 1 9.06 16.56 -2.01
C MET A 1 8.48 16.77 -0.60
N THR A 2 7.50 15.98 -0.13
CA THR A 2 6.91 16.10 1.23
C THR A 2 7.29 14.92 2.13
N CYS A 3 7.56 15.17 3.41
CA CYS A 3 7.91 14.15 4.39
C CYS A 3 6.75 13.16 4.59
N ILE A 4 7.04 11.87 4.43
CA ILE A 4 6.04 10.78 4.54
C ILE A 4 5.41 10.72 5.94
N LYS A 5 6.12 11.16 6.98
CA LYS A 5 5.68 11.04 8.37
C LYS A 5 4.87 12.23 8.89
N CYS A 6 5.09 13.44 8.35
CA CYS A 6 4.48 14.65 8.89
C CYS A 6 4.01 15.67 7.83
N GLY A 7 4.17 15.39 6.54
CA GLY A 7 3.69 16.22 5.44
C GLY A 7 4.44 17.53 5.19
N LYS A 8 5.51 17.84 5.96
CA LYS A 8 6.31 19.05 5.74
C LYS A 8 7.15 18.97 4.46
N GLU A 9 7.33 20.09 3.77
CA GLU A 9 8.20 20.20 2.60
C GLU A 9 9.67 19.91 2.96
N ILE A 10 10.33 19.09 2.14
CA ILE A 10 11.72 18.66 2.30
C ILE A 10 12.49 18.79 0.98
N PRO A 11 13.81 19.07 1.06
CA PRO A 11 14.67 19.20 -0.11
C PRO A 11 14.69 17.91 -0.93
N ASP A 12 14.81 18.06 -2.25
CA ASP A 12 14.75 16.93 -3.17
C ASP A 12 15.93 15.97 -2.95
N GLY A 13 15.61 14.70 -2.65
CA GLY A 13 16.57 13.64 -2.32
C GLY A 13 16.39 13.03 -0.93
N GLU A 14 15.61 13.65 -0.04
CA GLU A 14 15.31 13.09 1.29
C GLU A 14 13.86 12.61 1.40
N LEU A 15 13.65 11.51 2.15
CA LEU A 15 12.32 10.93 2.40
C LEU A 15 11.67 11.42 3.72
N PHE A 16 12.49 11.94 4.63
CA PHE A 16 12.08 12.37 5.97
C PHE A 16 12.65 13.75 6.31
N CYS A 17 11.88 14.58 7.03
CA CYS A 17 12.39 15.86 7.50
C CYS A 17 13.37 15.68 8.68
N PRO A 18 14.22 16.69 9.00
CA PRO A 18 15.23 16.60 10.06
C PRO A 18 14.67 16.22 11.44
N SER A 19 13.40 16.56 11.70
CA SER A 19 12.72 16.20 12.96
C SER A 19 12.17 14.77 12.99
N CYS A 20 11.94 14.17 11.82
CA CYS A 20 11.39 12.81 11.69
C CYS A 20 12.47 11.74 11.47
N SER A 21 13.69 12.14 11.08
CA SER A 21 14.82 11.24 10.81
C SER A 21 15.50 10.67 12.06
N LEU A 22 15.19 11.18 13.25
CA LEU A 22 15.86 10.86 14.52
C LEU A 22 15.36 9.58 15.23
N ASN A 23 14.75 8.64 14.51
CA ASN A 23 14.26 7.38 15.11
C ASN A 23 14.58 6.14 14.25
N LEU A 24 15.84 6.01 13.81
CA LEU A 24 16.41 4.71 13.48
C LEU A 24 17.60 4.42 14.40
N PRO A 25 17.67 3.24 15.06
CA PRO A 25 18.86 2.81 15.76
C PRO A 25 20.00 2.63 14.75
N SER A 26 21.00 3.50 14.82
CA SER A 26 22.28 3.29 14.16
C SER A 26 23.02 2.15 14.85
N ALA A 27 23.04 0.98 14.25
CA ALA A 27 23.92 -0.11 14.67
C ALA A 27 24.81 -0.51 13.49
N TYR A 28 25.84 0.31 13.21
CA TYR A 28 27.14 -0.19 12.77
C TYR A 28 28.19 0.92 12.85
N SER A 29 28.95 0.95 13.94
CA SER A 29 30.35 1.35 13.94
C SER A 29 31.05 0.89 15.22
N ASP A 30 32.29 0.49 15.02
CA ASP A 30 33.22 -0.17 15.93
C ASP A 30 33.38 0.46 17.32
N THR A 31 33.62 -0.37 18.34
CA THR A 31 34.90 -0.42 19.09
C THR A 31 34.82 -1.29 20.36
N ALA A 32 35.98 -1.89 20.68
CA ALA A 32 36.52 -2.13 22.02
C ALA A 32 36.16 -3.44 22.78
N GLU A 33 37.20 -4.29 22.85
CA GLU A 33 37.80 -4.82 24.09
C GLU A 33 36.96 -5.78 24.97
N ALA A 34 37.29 -7.07 24.89
CA ALA A 34 36.87 -8.08 25.86
C ALA A 34 37.82 -8.10 27.08
N PRO A 35 37.33 -7.96 28.34
CA PRO A 35 38.15 -8.23 29.51
C PRO A 35 38.17 -9.73 29.85
N ARG A 36 39.37 -10.31 29.86
CA ARG A 36 39.68 -11.64 30.38
C ARG A 36 39.58 -11.63 31.91
N VAL A 37 38.93 -12.66 32.48
CA VAL A 37 38.96 -12.95 33.92
C VAL A 37 40.21 -13.79 34.24
N PRO A 38 41.05 -13.43 35.25
CA PRO A 38 42.10 -14.31 35.72
C PRO A 38 41.61 -15.20 36.88
N ALA A 39 42.04 -16.47 36.85
CA ALA A 39 41.83 -17.44 37.92
C ALA A 39 42.69 -17.11 39.16
N PRO A 40 42.22 -17.38 40.40
CA PRO A 40 43.03 -17.14 41.58
C PRO A 40 44.08 -18.23 41.80
N ALA A 41 45.32 -17.78 41.97
CA ALA A 41 46.49 -18.56 42.30
C ALA A 41 46.48 -19.00 43.78
N GLY A 42 46.76 -20.27 44.02
CA GLY A 42 47.13 -20.79 45.33
C GLY A 42 48.62 -20.63 45.61
N ARG A 43 48.97 -20.29 46.87
CA ARG A 43 50.22 -20.65 47.58
C ARG A 43 50.05 -20.23 49.05
N MET A 44 50.25 -21.15 50.01
CA MET A 44 51.47 -21.33 50.83
C MET A 44 51.78 -20.10 51.70
N GLN A 45 52.15 -20.16 52.99
CA GLN A 45 52.84 -21.18 53.78
C GLN A 45 52.80 -20.76 55.28
N LYS A 46 53.21 -21.68 56.13
CA LYS A 46 53.37 -21.65 57.61
C LYS A 46 54.27 -20.50 58.11
N PRO A 47 54.27 -20.19 59.42
CA PRO A 47 55.34 -20.78 60.25
C PRO A 47 54.93 -21.20 61.69
N VAL A 48 55.77 -22.08 62.24
CA VAL A 48 55.80 -22.61 63.62
C VAL A 48 56.74 -21.75 64.48
N PRO A 49 56.51 -21.64 65.80
CA PRO A 49 57.58 -21.96 66.78
C PRO A 49 57.00 -22.77 67.97
N VAL A 50 57.46 -24.00 68.27
CA VAL A 50 58.68 -24.43 69.03
C VAL A 50 58.71 -24.02 70.51
N LYS A 51 58.48 -25.04 71.38
CA LYS A 51 59.12 -25.42 72.68
C LYS A 51 59.34 -24.32 73.75
N ARG A 52 59.27 -24.56 75.06
CA ARG A 52 59.54 -25.69 76.00
C ARG A 52 58.93 -25.22 77.35
N THR A 53 58.64 -26.01 78.37
CA THR A 53 59.52 -26.86 79.21
C THR A 53 58.58 -27.54 80.22
N ALA A 54 58.57 -28.88 80.31
CA ALA A 54 59.10 -29.69 81.43
C ALA A 54 58.12 -29.80 82.64
N PRO A 55 58.21 -30.83 83.53
CA PRO A 55 59.40 -31.66 83.81
C PRO A 55 59.20 -33.17 84.10
N GLN A 56 60.34 -33.87 84.03
CA GLN A 56 60.90 -34.97 84.84
C GLN A 56 60.01 -36.11 85.41
N MET A 57 60.48 -37.34 85.16
CA MET A 57 60.43 -38.47 86.10
C MET A 57 61.86 -38.90 86.46
N GLN A 58 62.09 -39.11 87.76
CA GLN A 58 63.28 -39.72 88.38
C GLN A 58 62.99 -41.19 88.75
N GLY A 59 64.09 -41.92 88.98
CA GLY A 59 64.18 -43.35 89.23
C GLY A 59 63.63 -43.87 90.57
N PRO A 60 63.92 -45.15 90.90
CA PRO A 60 63.02 -45.97 91.71
C PRO A 60 63.51 -46.29 93.15
N GLN A 61 62.55 -46.76 93.96
CA GLN A 61 62.63 -47.63 95.15
C GLN A 61 63.28 -47.07 96.43
N VAL A 62 62.51 -47.01 97.54
CA VAL A 62 62.75 -47.70 98.84
C VAL A 62 61.44 -47.66 99.67
N GLN A 63 61.14 -48.77 100.35
CA GLN A 63 59.95 -49.05 101.15
C GLN A 63 59.99 -48.47 102.58
N ALA A 64 58.81 -48.04 103.06
CA ALA A 64 58.25 -48.14 104.43
C ALA A 64 58.95 -47.41 105.62
N PRO A 65 58.26 -47.20 106.77
CA PRO A 65 56.93 -46.60 106.96
C PRO A 65 56.90 -45.56 108.12
N ARG A 66 55.70 -44.96 108.35
CA ARG A 66 55.20 -44.29 109.58
C ARG A 66 55.83 -42.92 109.90
N ARG A 67 55.08 -41.80 109.95
CA ARG A 67 53.77 -41.58 110.60
C ARG A 67 52.90 -40.66 109.73
N THR A 68 51.79 -41.18 109.24
CA THR A 68 50.99 -40.62 108.14
C THR A 68 49.53 -40.56 108.54
N GLY A 69 48.89 -39.41 108.33
CA GLY A 69 47.45 -39.27 108.53
C GLY A 69 46.87 -38.00 107.91
N LEU A 70 47.53 -36.86 108.06
CA LEU A 70 46.94 -35.57 107.64
C LEU A 70 47.56 -34.95 106.36
N SER A 71 48.87 -35.06 106.15
CA SER A 71 49.58 -34.34 105.08
C SER A 71 49.49 -34.99 103.69
N ILE A 72 49.53 -36.33 103.60
CA ILE A 72 49.27 -37.06 102.33
C ILE A 72 47.80 -36.89 101.92
N ALA A 73 46.88 -36.91 102.90
CA ALA A 73 45.48 -36.63 102.66
C ALA A 73 45.28 -35.22 102.07
N LEU A 74 45.96 -34.19 102.61
CA LEU A 74 45.90 -32.82 102.08
C LEU A 74 46.47 -32.69 100.65
N ALA A 75 47.59 -33.32 100.33
CA ALA A 75 48.17 -33.26 98.98
C ALA A 75 47.30 -33.99 97.93
N ILE A 76 46.77 -35.17 98.29
CA ILE A 76 45.84 -35.92 97.42
C ILE A 76 44.54 -35.12 97.23
N VAL A 77 43.99 -34.53 98.29
CA VAL A 77 42.80 -33.67 98.22
C VAL A 77 43.06 -32.43 97.34
N SER A 78 44.23 -31.80 97.42
CA SER A 78 44.59 -30.67 96.55
C SER A 78 44.70 -31.06 95.07
N ILE A 79 45.25 -32.23 94.76
CA ILE A 79 45.37 -32.72 93.38
C ILE A 79 44.00 -33.14 92.84
N LEU A 80 43.17 -33.79 93.66
CA LEU A 80 41.78 -34.12 93.30
C LEU A 80 40.94 -32.85 93.09
N LEU A 81 41.11 -31.83 93.92
CA LEU A 81 40.48 -30.51 93.73
C LEU A 81 40.96 -29.87 92.42
N ALA A 82 42.27 -29.84 92.14
CA ALA A 82 42.79 -29.29 90.89
C ALA A 82 42.33 -30.06 89.65
N ALA A 83 42.29 -31.41 89.72
CA ALA A 83 41.79 -32.25 88.64
C ALA A 83 40.28 -32.08 88.43
N SER A 84 39.50 -31.94 89.51
CA SER A 84 38.06 -31.65 89.43
C SER A 84 37.78 -30.27 88.85
N LEU A 85 38.57 -29.25 89.19
CA LEU A 85 38.47 -27.91 88.62
C LEU A 85 38.91 -27.89 87.15
N GLY A 86 39.94 -28.65 86.78
CA GLY A 86 40.36 -28.81 85.39
C GLY A 86 39.32 -29.56 84.55
N PHE A 87 38.69 -30.60 85.10
CA PHE A 87 37.61 -31.34 84.46
C PHE A 87 36.36 -30.46 84.31
N LEU A 88 36.00 -29.68 85.34
CA LEU A 88 34.92 -28.69 85.25
C LEU A 88 35.25 -27.63 84.21
N ALA A 89 36.47 -27.07 84.20
CA ALA A 89 36.88 -26.08 83.20
C ALA A 89 36.85 -26.65 81.77
N TRP A 90 37.25 -27.91 81.58
CA TRP A 90 37.14 -28.61 80.29
C TRP A 90 35.68 -28.87 79.90
N GLN A 91 34.84 -29.30 80.85
CA GLN A 91 33.42 -29.53 80.64
C GLN A 91 32.68 -28.22 80.30
N TYR A 92 32.98 -27.12 80.99
CA TYR A 92 32.48 -25.79 80.68
C TYR A 92 32.99 -25.25 79.35
N GLY A 93 34.26 -25.48 79.01
CA GLY A 93 34.85 -25.13 77.72
C GLY A 93 34.18 -25.87 76.56
N ASN A 94 33.93 -27.16 76.71
CA ASN A 94 33.25 -27.96 75.70
C ASN A 94 31.78 -27.52 75.53
N ILE A 95 31.07 -27.23 76.64
CA ILE A 95 29.72 -26.66 76.60
C ILE A 95 29.71 -25.30 75.89
N PHE A 96 30.73 -24.46 76.10
CA PHE A 96 30.84 -23.17 75.44
C PHE A 96 31.10 -23.31 73.93
N VAL A 97 31.97 -24.24 73.53
CA VAL A 97 32.23 -24.54 72.11
C VAL A 97 30.99 -25.10 71.42
N GLU A 98 30.26 -26.02 72.05
CA GLU A 98 29.00 -26.54 71.49
C GLU A 98 27.92 -25.46 71.40
N ARG A 99 27.83 -24.54 72.38
CA ARG A 99 26.94 -23.37 72.28
C ARG A 99 27.31 -22.45 71.12
N ASN A 100 28.60 -22.19 70.92
CA ASN A 100 29.06 -21.38 69.79
C ASN A 100 28.77 -22.08 68.45
N ARG A 101 28.91 -23.41 68.39
CA ARG A 101 28.58 -24.21 67.21
C ARG A 101 27.07 -24.25 66.92
N LEU A 102 26.23 -24.28 67.95
CA LEU A 102 24.78 -24.17 67.81
C LEU A 102 24.37 -22.79 67.30
N ARG A 103 24.95 -21.71 67.84
CA ARG A 103 24.72 -20.34 67.36
C ARG A 103 25.13 -20.13 65.91
N THR A 104 26.27 -20.68 65.48
CA THR A 104 26.69 -20.57 64.08
C THR A 104 25.77 -21.37 63.14
N ARG A 105 25.25 -22.52 63.58
CA ARG A 105 24.23 -23.27 62.85
C ARG A 105 22.88 -22.55 62.80
N GLU A 106 22.46 -21.96 63.90
CA GLU A 106 21.24 -21.15 64.00
C GLU A 106 21.32 -19.95 63.04
N ASN A 107 22.42 -19.20 63.06
CA ASN A 107 22.66 -18.11 62.12
C ASN A 107 22.71 -18.58 60.66
N ALA A 108 23.24 -19.78 60.39
CA ALA A 108 23.27 -20.35 59.05
C ALA A 108 21.87 -20.79 58.56
N ILE A 109 21.03 -21.34 59.44
CA ILE A 109 19.63 -21.67 59.15
C ILE A 109 18.84 -20.39 58.86
N VAL A 110 18.98 -19.35 59.69
CA VAL A 110 18.34 -18.04 59.47
C VAL A 110 18.79 -17.42 58.14
N ALA A 111 20.07 -17.56 57.78
CA ALA A 111 20.56 -17.09 56.48
C ALA A 111 19.93 -17.87 55.30
N GLN A 112 19.71 -19.17 55.46
CA GLN A 112 19.01 -20.00 54.46
C GLN A 112 17.52 -19.67 54.39
N GLU A 113 16.84 -19.47 55.52
CA GLU A 113 15.44 -19.02 55.55
C GLU A 113 15.25 -17.72 54.78
N LYS A 114 16.16 -16.76 54.95
CA LYS A 114 16.15 -15.51 54.18
C LYS A 114 16.37 -15.73 52.67
N GLN A 115 17.23 -16.66 52.28
CA GLN A 115 17.43 -17.00 50.86
C GLN A 115 16.19 -17.67 50.26
N ILE A 116 15.51 -18.53 51.02
CA ILE A 116 14.25 -19.15 50.59
C ILE A 116 13.17 -18.08 50.41
N GLU A 117 13.05 -17.14 51.34
CA GLU A 117 12.10 -16.03 51.25
C GLU A 117 12.38 -15.13 50.01
N ASP A 118 13.65 -14.82 49.74
CA ASP A 118 14.05 -14.05 48.56
C ASP A 118 13.73 -14.80 47.25
N LEU A 119 14.02 -16.09 47.17
CA LEU A 119 13.66 -16.92 46.02
C LEU A 119 12.15 -17.04 45.84
N GLU A 120 11.38 -17.17 46.92
CA GLU A 120 9.92 -17.15 46.87
C GLU A 120 9.39 -15.81 46.35
N GLN A 121 9.99 -14.68 46.75
CA GLN A 121 9.65 -13.37 46.19
C GLN A 121 9.99 -13.29 44.71
N GLN A 122 11.17 -13.74 44.29
CA GLN A 122 11.56 -13.77 42.87
C GLN A 122 10.60 -14.63 42.04
N ILE A 123 10.22 -15.81 42.52
CA ILE A 123 9.24 -16.68 41.84
C ILE A 123 7.90 -15.96 41.70
N LYS A 124 7.42 -15.27 42.75
CA LYS A 124 6.16 -14.52 42.69
C LYS A 124 6.23 -13.37 41.67
N THR A 125 7.33 -12.61 41.67
CA THR A 125 7.54 -11.52 40.71
C THR A 125 7.59 -12.06 39.28
N LEU A 126 8.41 -13.08 39.01
CA LEU A 126 8.51 -13.70 37.69
C LEU A 126 7.19 -14.31 37.22
N THR A 127 6.41 -14.92 38.12
CA THR A 127 5.09 -15.45 37.78
C THR A 127 4.14 -14.31 37.38
N THR A 128 4.20 -13.18 38.10
CA THR A 128 3.38 -12.01 37.78
C THR A 128 3.76 -11.42 36.42
N GLU A 129 5.05 -11.22 36.18
CA GLU A 129 5.57 -10.75 34.88
C GLU A 129 5.19 -11.69 33.74
N LEU A 130 5.28 -13.01 33.94
CA LEU A 130 4.85 -13.99 32.93
C LEU A 130 3.37 -13.80 32.58
N THR A 131 2.50 -13.72 33.58
CA THR A 131 1.06 -13.53 33.33
C THR A 131 0.75 -12.20 32.63
N GLU A 132 1.48 -11.13 32.95
CA GLU A 132 1.33 -9.83 32.28
C GLU A 132 1.79 -9.92 30.82
N THR A 133 2.91 -10.58 30.54
CA THR A 133 3.39 -10.78 29.17
C THR A 133 2.46 -11.66 28.33
N GLU A 134 1.87 -12.69 28.93
CA GLU A 134 0.85 -13.52 28.27
C GLU A 134 -0.40 -12.71 27.92
N GLN A 135 -0.88 -11.85 28.83
CA GLN A 135 -2.00 -10.95 28.58
C GLN A 135 -1.66 -9.94 27.47
N MET A 136 -0.44 -9.39 27.46
CA MET A 136 0.02 -8.50 26.40
C MET A 136 0.07 -9.21 25.04
N LEU A 137 0.58 -10.45 24.98
CA LEU A 137 0.60 -11.25 23.76
C LEU A 137 -0.82 -11.54 23.26
N ALA A 138 -1.75 -11.88 24.16
CA ALA A 138 -3.14 -12.08 23.81
C ALA A 138 -3.77 -10.80 23.22
N ALA A 139 -3.57 -9.65 23.87
CA ALA A 139 -4.08 -8.37 23.39
C ALA A 139 -3.48 -7.96 22.04
N ARG A 140 -2.18 -8.20 21.84
CA ARG A 140 -1.50 -7.97 20.55
C ARG A 140 -2.04 -8.88 19.45
N ASN A 141 -2.28 -10.16 19.75
CA ASN A 141 -2.87 -11.08 18.79
C ASN A 141 -4.27 -10.65 18.35
N GLU A 142 -5.11 -10.16 19.27
CA GLU A 142 -6.41 -9.60 18.90
C GLU A 142 -6.28 -8.32 18.06
N THR A 143 -5.33 -7.45 18.38
CA THR A 143 -5.03 -6.27 17.56
C THR A 143 -4.60 -6.66 16.14
N ILE A 144 -3.74 -7.67 16.01
CA ILE A 144 -3.30 -8.18 14.70
C ILE A 144 -4.49 -8.72 13.91
N LYS A 145 -5.38 -9.46 14.56
CA LYS A 145 -6.61 -9.98 13.95
C LYS A 145 -7.52 -8.88 13.43
N ASP A 146 -7.72 -7.85 14.24
CA ASP A 146 -8.54 -6.69 13.86
C ASP A 146 -7.91 -5.93 12.68
N LEU A 147 -6.61 -5.66 12.73
CA LEU A 147 -5.90 -5.04 11.61
C LEU A 147 -5.95 -5.88 10.33
N GLN A 148 -5.88 -7.21 10.42
CA GLN A 148 -6.05 -8.11 9.28
C GLN A 148 -7.48 -8.05 8.71
N ALA A 149 -8.49 -7.95 9.57
CA ALA A 149 -9.88 -7.78 9.15
C ALA A 149 -10.10 -6.42 8.48
N GLN A 150 -9.54 -5.35 9.03
CA GLN A 150 -9.59 -4.01 8.43
C GLN A 150 -8.85 -3.98 7.08
N LEU A 151 -7.68 -4.61 6.99
CA LEU A 151 -6.90 -4.66 5.75
C LEU A 151 -7.66 -5.44 4.67
N SER A 152 -8.26 -6.58 5.00
CA SER A 152 -9.05 -7.35 4.03
C SER A 152 -10.32 -6.62 3.60
N GLY A 153 -11.01 -5.93 4.52
CA GLY A 153 -12.14 -5.06 4.19
C GLY A 153 -11.74 -3.89 3.29
N SER A 154 -10.64 -3.21 3.62
CA SER A 154 -10.08 -2.11 2.83
C SER A 154 -9.67 -2.57 1.43
N GLN A 155 -8.94 -3.70 1.34
CA GLN A 155 -8.54 -4.30 0.07
C GLN A 155 -9.74 -4.65 -0.80
N SER A 156 -10.79 -5.26 -0.23
CA SER A 156 -12.02 -5.55 -0.98
C SER A 156 -12.70 -4.27 -1.48
N SER A 157 -12.77 -3.23 -0.64
CA SER A 157 -13.36 -1.94 -1.04
C SER A 157 -12.55 -1.23 -2.14
N GLN A 158 -11.23 -1.37 -2.11
CA GLN A 158 -10.34 -0.84 -3.12
C GLN A 158 -10.53 -1.59 -4.44
N THR A 159 -10.55 -2.93 -4.43
CA THR A 159 -10.80 -3.72 -5.65
C THR A 159 -12.16 -3.41 -6.26
N GLN A 160 -13.19 -3.25 -5.44
CA GLN A 160 -14.51 -2.83 -5.93
C GLN A 160 -14.45 -1.44 -6.59
N SER A 161 -13.78 -0.48 -5.93
CA SER A 161 -13.62 0.88 -6.45
C SER A 161 -12.81 0.91 -7.75
N GLU A 162 -11.75 0.10 -7.86
CA GLU A 162 -10.93 -0.05 -9.07
C GLU A 162 -11.75 -0.62 -10.23
N PHE A 163 -12.61 -1.60 -9.96
CA PHE A 163 -13.53 -2.15 -10.96
C PHE A 163 -14.56 -1.12 -11.42
N ASP A 164 -15.19 -0.41 -10.48
CA ASP A 164 -16.18 0.63 -10.80
C ASP A 164 -15.55 1.78 -11.60
N LEU A 165 -14.32 2.19 -11.24
CA LEU A 165 -13.55 3.20 -11.98
C LEU A 165 -13.22 2.73 -13.40
N SER A 166 -12.79 1.47 -13.56
CA SER A 166 -12.49 0.90 -14.89
C SER A 166 -13.74 0.87 -15.78
N ASN A 167 -14.90 0.54 -15.22
CA ASN A 167 -16.16 0.54 -15.97
C ASN A 167 -16.59 1.95 -16.34
N ALA A 168 -16.47 2.91 -15.42
CA ALA A 168 -16.77 4.31 -15.70
C ALA A 168 -15.84 4.88 -16.79
N GLN A 169 -14.56 4.53 -16.77
CA GLN A 169 -13.61 4.93 -17.80
C GLN A 169 -13.99 4.34 -19.18
N ALA A 170 -14.34 3.06 -19.24
CA ALA A 170 -14.77 2.42 -20.48
C ALA A 170 -16.06 3.06 -21.05
N GLN A 171 -17.00 3.46 -20.18
CA GLN A 171 -18.20 4.19 -20.60
C GLN A 171 -17.88 5.59 -21.14
N LEU A 172 -16.94 6.31 -20.51
CA LEU A 172 -16.50 7.61 -21.01
C LEU A 172 -15.83 7.49 -22.38
N ASP A 173 -15.00 6.47 -22.58
CA ASP A 173 -14.34 6.22 -23.87
C ASP A 173 -15.38 5.88 -24.95
N GLN A 174 -16.36 5.03 -24.62
CA GLN A 174 -17.46 4.70 -25.54
C GLN A 174 -18.28 5.95 -25.91
N LEU A 175 -18.72 6.73 -24.92
CA LEU A 175 -19.51 7.95 -25.16
C LEU A 175 -18.71 9.00 -25.94
N THR A 176 -17.40 9.07 -25.74
CA THR A 176 -16.52 9.97 -26.49
C THR A 176 -16.46 9.56 -27.96
N GLU A 177 -16.33 8.28 -28.24
CA GLU A 177 -16.33 7.77 -29.62
C GLU A 177 -17.71 7.92 -30.29
N GLU A 178 -18.80 7.65 -29.56
CA GLU A 178 -20.16 7.89 -30.06
C GLU A 178 -20.39 9.37 -30.40
N ASN A 179 -19.94 10.30 -29.54
CA ASN A 179 -20.01 11.73 -29.84
C ASN A 179 -19.20 12.10 -31.07
N ARG A 180 -18.00 11.52 -31.24
CA ARG A 180 -17.17 11.73 -32.43
C ARG A 180 -17.89 11.27 -33.70
N GLN A 181 -18.54 10.11 -33.66
CA GLN A 181 -19.30 9.56 -34.78
C GLN A 181 -20.52 10.42 -35.12
N LEU A 182 -21.25 10.88 -34.09
CA LEU A 182 -22.40 11.79 -34.28
C LEU A 182 -21.97 13.12 -34.90
N LEU A 183 -20.82 13.66 -34.48
CA LEU A 183 -20.25 14.88 -35.09
C LEU A 183 -19.92 14.65 -36.57
N THR A 184 -19.24 13.56 -36.91
CA THR A 184 -18.93 13.26 -38.33
C THR A 184 -20.19 13.09 -39.17
N MET A 185 -21.23 12.44 -38.62
CA MET A 185 -22.49 12.25 -39.33
C MET A 185 -23.24 13.58 -39.52
N ALA A 186 -23.14 14.51 -38.56
CA ALA A 186 -23.70 15.85 -38.70
C ALA A 186 -22.97 16.64 -39.80
N GLU A 187 -21.63 16.59 -39.83
CA GLU A 187 -20.83 17.23 -40.88
C GLU A 187 -21.17 16.68 -42.28
N ASP A 188 -21.30 15.35 -42.41
CA ASP A 188 -21.68 14.71 -43.67
C ASP A 188 -23.07 15.14 -44.14
N LEU A 189 -24.05 15.21 -43.24
CA LEU A 189 -25.41 15.66 -43.54
C LEU A 189 -25.44 17.15 -43.93
N GLU A 190 -24.65 18.00 -43.28
CA GLU A 190 -24.51 19.40 -43.66
C GLU A 190 -23.91 19.55 -45.07
N ALA A 191 -22.92 18.73 -45.43
CA ALA A 191 -22.36 18.70 -46.78
C ALA A 191 -23.38 18.22 -47.83
N GLU A 192 -24.20 17.21 -47.50
CA GLU A 192 -25.26 16.73 -48.38
C GLU A 192 -26.34 17.80 -48.61
N ILE A 193 -26.74 18.53 -47.56
CA ILE A 193 -27.69 19.64 -47.68
C ILE A 193 -27.14 20.72 -48.62
N ALA A 194 -25.88 21.11 -48.46
CA ALA A 194 -25.26 22.11 -49.33
C ALA A 194 -25.23 21.67 -50.81
N ALA A 195 -24.90 20.41 -51.07
CA ALA A 195 -24.90 19.85 -52.42
C ALA A 195 -26.31 19.81 -53.04
N LEU A 196 -27.33 19.46 -52.24
CA LEU A 196 -28.73 19.47 -52.67
C LEU A 196 -29.23 20.88 -52.97
N GLU A 197 -28.83 21.87 -52.16
CA GLU A 197 -29.15 23.28 -52.41
C GLU A 197 -28.53 23.79 -53.72
N GLU A 198 -27.29 23.42 -54.01
CA GLU A 198 -26.64 23.75 -55.28
C GLU A 198 -27.35 23.09 -56.47
N SER A 199 -27.70 21.80 -56.34
CA SER A 199 -28.46 21.08 -57.36
C SER A 199 -29.81 21.75 -57.63
N LYS A 200 -30.53 22.14 -56.57
CA LYS A 200 -31.80 22.85 -56.67
C LYS A 200 -31.64 24.18 -57.43
N ALA A 201 -30.64 25.00 -57.08
CA ALA A 201 -30.38 26.26 -57.77
C ALA A 201 -30.07 26.06 -59.26
N SER A 202 -29.32 25.00 -59.59
CA SER A 202 -29.03 24.66 -60.99
C SER A 202 -30.29 24.28 -61.77
N LEU A 203 -31.20 23.51 -61.14
CA LEU A 203 -32.48 23.10 -61.72
C LEU A 203 -33.42 24.29 -61.91
N GLU A 204 -33.49 25.21 -60.95
CA GLU A 204 -34.28 26.45 -61.08
C GLU A 204 -33.78 27.29 -62.25
N THR A 205 -32.46 27.42 -62.41
CA THR A 205 -31.89 28.15 -63.55
C THR A 205 -32.17 27.44 -64.88
N ALA A 206 -32.11 26.11 -64.91
CA ALA A 206 -32.46 25.33 -66.10
C ALA A 206 -33.94 25.48 -66.46
N LEU A 207 -34.82 25.49 -65.46
CA LEU A 207 -36.25 25.71 -65.62
C LEU A 207 -36.53 27.10 -66.22
N ASP A 208 -35.88 28.14 -65.72
CA ASP A 208 -36.08 29.49 -66.27
C ASP A 208 -35.56 29.63 -67.71
N ARG A 209 -34.44 28.96 -68.04
CA ARG A 209 -34.02 28.85 -69.44
C ARG A 209 -35.06 28.12 -70.28
N ALA A 210 -35.60 27.01 -69.80
CA ALA A 210 -36.63 26.26 -70.50
C ALA A 210 -37.89 27.10 -70.77
N LYS A 211 -38.37 27.87 -69.78
CA LYS A 211 -39.48 28.84 -69.97
C LYS A 211 -39.15 29.86 -71.06
N SER A 212 -37.93 30.40 -71.08
CA SER A 212 -37.54 31.35 -72.12
C SER A 212 -37.50 30.73 -73.52
N TYR A 213 -37.16 29.44 -73.64
CA TYR A 213 -37.21 28.72 -74.90
C TYR A 213 -38.64 28.41 -75.31
N GLU A 214 -39.51 28.07 -74.34
CA GLU A 214 -40.93 27.86 -74.56
C GLU A 214 -41.61 29.13 -75.10
N GLU A 215 -41.33 30.30 -74.51
CA GLU A 215 -41.84 31.59 -75.01
C GLU A 215 -41.38 31.88 -76.44
N LYS A 216 -40.10 31.61 -76.75
CA LYS A 216 -39.56 31.77 -78.10
C LYS A 216 -40.18 30.78 -79.08
N ALA A 217 -40.35 29.53 -78.69
CA ALA A 217 -41.00 28.50 -79.51
C ALA A 217 -42.45 28.88 -79.80
N ASN A 218 -43.22 29.26 -78.78
CA ASN A 218 -44.61 29.71 -78.93
C ASN A 218 -44.73 30.93 -79.86
N PHE A 219 -43.78 31.87 -79.80
CA PHE A 219 -43.71 32.98 -80.75
C PHE A 219 -43.45 32.48 -82.17
N MET A 220 -42.46 31.60 -82.37
CA MET A 220 -42.17 31.04 -83.68
C MET A 220 -43.36 30.26 -84.24
N ASP A 221 -44.01 29.41 -83.46
CA ASP A 221 -45.19 28.65 -83.88
C ASP A 221 -46.37 29.56 -84.25
N SER A 222 -46.52 30.70 -83.57
CA SER A 222 -47.59 31.66 -83.84
C SER A 222 -47.41 32.46 -85.13
N TYR A 223 -46.16 32.76 -85.51
CA TYR A 223 -45.86 33.74 -86.57
C TYR A 223 -45.10 33.19 -87.77
N VAL A 224 -44.37 32.09 -87.60
CA VAL A 224 -43.58 31.44 -88.65
C VAL A 224 -44.39 30.29 -89.24
N VAL A 225 -44.50 30.28 -90.56
CA VAL A 225 -45.16 29.23 -91.33
C VAL A 225 -44.20 28.68 -92.36
N PHE A 226 -44.39 27.41 -92.73
CA PHE A 226 -43.50 26.67 -93.60
C PHE A 226 -44.20 26.33 -94.90
N VAL A 227 -43.52 26.58 -96.03
CA VAL A 227 -44.01 26.25 -97.37
C VAL A 227 -43.08 25.19 -97.96
N GLU A 228 -43.65 24.11 -98.49
CA GLU A 228 -42.91 23.03 -99.16
C GLU A 228 -43.00 23.17 -100.69
N ASP A 229 -42.03 22.62 -101.41
CA ASP A 229 -42.00 22.59 -102.88
C ASP A 229 -42.83 21.42 -103.44
N ASP A 230 -44.08 21.31 -103.00
CA ASP A 230 -45.02 20.23 -103.36
C ASP A 230 -46.02 20.66 -104.45
N GLY A 231 -45.95 21.93 -104.87
CA GLY A 231 -46.85 22.53 -105.86
C GLY A 231 -48.26 22.80 -105.35
N THR A 232 -48.55 22.60 -104.05
CA THR A 232 -49.89 22.81 -103.49
C THR A 232 -50.20 24.27 -103.21
N GLY A 233 -49.16 25.10 -103.03
CA GLY A 233 -49.33 26.52 -102.72
C GLY A 233 -49.84 26.79 -101.30
N TYR A 234 -49.77 25.80 -100.41
CA TYR A 234 -50.19 25.95 -99.01
C TYR A 234 -49.00 26.17 -98.08
N TYR A 235 -49.23 26.97 -97.03
CA TYR A 235 -48.32 27.03 -95.89
C TYR A 235 -48.85 26.19 -94.71
N HIS A 236 -47.91 25.64 -93.96
CA HIS A 236 -48.13 24.73 -92.84
C HIS A 236 -47.54 25.29 -91.54
N THR A 237 -48.05 24.85 -90.40
CA THR A 237 -47.40 25.06 -89.10
C THR A 237 -46.47 23.89 -88.78
N TYR A 238 -45.52 24.09 -87.86
CA TYR A 238 -44.52 23.07 -87.52
C TYR A 238 -45.16 21.74 -87.08
N SER A 239 -46.28 21.82 -86.37
CA SER A 239 -47.07 20.70 -85.84
C SER A 239 -47.95 19.98 -86.87
N CYS A 240 -47.99 20.45 -88.12
CA CYS A 240 -48.85 19.89 -89.16
C CYS A 240 -48.38 18.48 -89.55
N ILE A 241 -49.31 17.51 -89.60
CA ILE A 241 -48.99 16.12 -89.97
C ILE A 241 -48.51 15.98 -91.42
N ASN A 242 -48.98 16.85 -92.32
CA ASN A 242 -48.59 16.85 -93.73
C ASN A 242 -47.29 17.60 -93.98
N PHE A 243 -46.76 18.32 -92.99
CA PHE A 243 -45.47 18.98 -93.11
C PHE A 243 -44.36 17.93 -92.96
N THR A 244 -43.67 17.65 -94.06
CA THR A 244 -42.66 16.58 -94.14
C THR A 244 -41.30 17.00 -93.55
N ARG A 245 -41.13 18.28 -93.20
CA ARG A 245 -39.90 18.85 -92.61
C ARG A 245 -38.68 18.67 -93.51
N ASN A 246 -38.89 18.57 -94.82
CA ASN A 246 -37.83 18.38 -95.80
C ASN A 246 -37.96 19.42 -96.92
N LYS A 247 -36.86 20.09 -97.27
CA LYS A 247 -36.80 21.13 -98.32
C LYS A 247 -37.95 22.15 -98.24
N PHE A 248 -37.97 22.94 -97.17
CA PHE A 248 -38.98 23.95 -96.92
C PHE A 248 -38.38 25.36 -96.89
N TRP A 249 -39.22 26.36 -97.16
CA TRP A 249 -38.94 27.76 -96.86
C TRP A 249 -39.76 28.22 -95.66
N ALA A 250 -39.13 28.97 -94.76
CA ALA A 250 -39.79 29.57 -93.61
C ALA A 250 -40.10 31.04 -93.91
N TYR A 251 -41.38 31.42 -93.80
CA TYR A 251 -41.85 32.78 -93.98
C TYR A 251 -42.64 33.22 -92.75
N SER A 252 -42.77 34.54 -92.53
CA SER A 252 -43.81 35.02 -91.61
C SER A 252 -45.18 34.82 -92.26
N ARG A 253 -46.23 34.53 -91.46
CA ARG A 253 -47.59 34.28 -91.98
C ARG A 253 -48.03 35.34 -93.00
N LYS A 254 -47.89 36.62 -92.65
CA LYS A 254 -48.25 37.74 -93.54
C LYS A 254 -47.44 37.79 -94.83
N LEU A 255 -46.17 37.39 -94.80
CA LEU A 255 -45.32 37.38 -95.99
C LEU A 255 -45.67 36.20 -96.90
N ALA A 256 -46.02 35.03 -96.34
CA ALA A 256 -46.52 33.90 -97.11
C ALA A 256 -47.83 34.26 -97.82
N GLU A 257 -48.79 34.86 -97.11
CA GLU A 257 -50.05 35.36 -97.68
C GLU A 257 -49.81 36.41 -98.78
N ALA A 258 -48.88 37.36 -98.56
CA ALA A 258 -48.53 38.38 -99.56
C ALA A 258 -47.86 37.80 -100.82
N ASN A 259 -47.15 36.67 -100.69
CA ASN A 259 -46.56 35.93 -101.81
C ASN A 259 -47.57 34.99 -102.50
N GLY A 260 -48.83 34.95 -102.04
CA GLY A 260 -49.91 34.18 -102.67
C GLY A 260 -50.08 32.75 -102.15
N TYR A 261 -49.50 32.41 -100.99
CA TYR A 261 -49.71 31.11 -100.34
C TYR A 261 -50.92 31.15 -99.41
N ASP A 262 -51.74 30.10 -99.45
CA ASP A 262 -52.95 29.98 -98.63
C ASP A 262 -52.72 29.08 -97.40
N PRO A 263 -53.51 29.23 -96.31
CA PRO A 263 -53.42 28.33 -95.17
C PRO A 263 -53.80 26.90 -95.56
N CYS A 264 -52.99 25.92 -95.14
CA CYS A 264 -53.33 24.50 -95.31
C CYS A 264 -54.71 24.19 -94.70
N PRO A 265 -55.60 23.47 -95.40
CA PRO A 265 -56.96 23.18 -94.92
C PRO A 265 -57.00 22.24 -93.71
N ILE A 266 -55.91 21.52 -93.41
CA ILE A 266 -55.84 20.56 -92.30
C ILE A 266 -55.36 21.22 -91.01
N CYS A 267 -54.29 22.00 -91.03
CA CYS A 267 -53.83 22.73 -89.83
C CYS A 267 -54.44 24.13 -89.70
N GLY A 268 -55.15 24.62 -90.74
CA GLY A 268 -55.78 25.92 -90.77
C GLY A 268 -54.82 27.11 -90.63
N GLY A 269 -53.51 26.87 -90.73
CA GLY A 269 -52.48 27.89 -90.51
C GLY A 269 -52.42 28.47 -89.09
N ARG A 270 -53.05 27.81 -88.09
CA ARG A 270 -53.08 28.25 -86.68
C ARG A 270 -51.95 27.56 -85.90
N PRO A 271 -51.34 28.24 -84.90
CA PRO A 271 -50.39 27.61 -83.99
C PRO A 271 -51.03 26.40 -83.28
#